data_AF-A0A1S2QHD6-F1
#
_entry.id   AF-A0A1S2QHD6-F1
#
_cell.length_a   1.000
_cell.length_b   1.000
_cell.length_c   1.000
_cell.angle_alpha   90.00
_cell.angle_beta   90.00
_cell.angle_gamma   90.00
#
_symmetry.space_group_name_H-M   'P 1'
#
loop_
_entity.id
_entity.type
_entity.pdbx_description
1 polymer ?
#
loop_
_entity_poly.entity_id
_entity_poly.type
_entity_poly.pdbx_seq_one_letter_code
_entity_poly.pdbx_strand_id
1 'polypeptide(L)'
;MRAHRGRPRASFLAVVALLLGAAIGLPGTARAAGARLPCDIYGAAGTPCVAAHSTVRALFAGYDGPLYRVTRASDGAGADIGLPAPGGYADAAQQDRFCADATCAVTRIYDQTARHNDLTPGPAGTSGTGADRGADAAEIAVTAGGHKAYGVWISPGVGYRSAGAASGVAVDGRPEGAYMVAGGTHTGSACCFDYGNAESTPADTGNGHMDAVSLATTCYFAPCTGSGPWVEADLENGMFQGDDGSDTANLGNGSTYVTAVLKNDGQTRYALKGGDARSGGLTTWWDGALPTRGGYQPMHQEGGIILGTGGDNSNWNMGTFFEGVMVAGYPTDAAENAVQANIVSVGYSGETNVPNGPQGTITGPGGTCVDVAGDDTGTDGTAVQLWGCQTFAEDQHWTHRADRSLVTIRRCLDVDGDGTAAGTQVELWDCDGVGGQKWVQQADGSLLNPWSGRCLDAPDGATANGTRLRIWDCNGSAAQKFRLG
;
A
#
# COMPACT_ATOMS: atom_id res chain seq x y z
N MET A 1 70.48 -55.69 -45.63
CA MET A 1 70.18 -54.30 -45.24
C MET A 1 69.01 -53.79 -46.07
N ARG A 2 67.93 -53.38 -45.37
CA ARG A 2 66.74 -52.59 -45.77
C ARG A 2 65.86 -53.01 -46.96
N ALA A 3 64.56 -52.87 -46.71
CA ALA A 3 63.45 -53.55 -47.35
C ALA A 3 62.59 -52.63 -48.24
N HIS A 4 61.98 -53.28 -49.23
CA HIS A 4 60.61 -53.15 -49.76
C HIS A 4 59.91 -51.79 -50.04
N ARG A 5 59.49 -51.70 -51.31
CA ARG A 5 58.13 -51.50 -51.87
C ARG A 5 57.39 -50.17 -51.68
N GLY A 6 56.84 -49.69 -52.81
CA GLY A 6 55.43 -49.28 -52.91
C GLY A 6 55.16 -47.93 -53.58
N ARG A 7 54.66 -47.94 -54.82
CA ARG A 7 53.96 -46.81 -55.50
C ARG A 7 52.60 -46.53 -54.82
N PRO A 8 52.02 -45.31 -54.86
CA PRO A 8 50.96 -44.96 -55.85
C PRO A 8 50.83 -43.44 -56.20
N ARG A 9 50.44 -43.06 -57.45
CA ARG A 9 49.12 -42.58 -57.99
C ARG A 9 48.57 -41.20 -57.54
N ALA A 10 48.52 -40.29 -58.55
CA ALA A 10 47.46 -39.40 -59.05
C ALA A 10 46.57 -38.53 -58.13
N SER A 11 46.34 -37.27 -58.55
CA SER A 11 45.05 -36.55 -58.43
C SER A 11 44.96 -35.39 -59.43
N PHE A 12 43.84 -35.33 -60.17
CA PHE A 12 43.42 -34.26 -61.09
C PHE A 12 42.18 -33.59 -60.46
N LEU A 13 42.10 -32.26 -60.51
CA LEU A 13 40.93 -31.48 -60.08
C LEU A 13 39.81 -31.52 -61.13
N ALA A 14 38.56 -31.64 -60.68
CA ALA A 14 37.36 -31.29 -61.44
C ALA A 14 36.40 -30.49 -60.54
N VAL A 15 35.90 -29.37 -61.07
CA VAL A 15 34.94 -28.46 -60.42
C VAL A 15 33.52 -28.88 -60.83
N VAL A 16 32.63 -29.06 -59.85
CA VAL A 16 31.19 -29.25 -60.05
C VAL A 16 30.45 -28.11 -59.34
N ALA A 17 29.57 -27.41 -60.05
CA ALA A 17 28.68 -26.41 -59.51
C ALA A 17 27.39 -27.08 -58.99
N LEU A 18 26.99 -26.77 -57.75
CA LEU A 18 25.70 -27.14 -57.17
C LEU A 18 24.85 -25.86 -57.02
N LEU A 19 23.65 -25.86 -57.59
CA LEU A 19 22.60 -24.86 -57.35
C LEU A 19 21.85 -25.21 -56.06
N LEU A 20 21.92 -24.36 -55.03
CA LEU A 20 21.01 -24.39 -53.88
C LEU A 20 19.90 -23.35 -54.08
N GLY A 21 18.65 -23.82 -54.06
CA GLY A 21 17.47 -22.97 -53.98
C GLY A 21 17.35 -22.32 -52.61
N ALA A 22 17.28 -20.99 -52.58
CA ALA A 22 16.96 -20.23 -51.38
C ALA A 22 15.44 -20.16 -51.21
N ALA A 23 14.91 -20.87 -50.22
CA ALA A 23 13.56 -20.60 -49.71
C ALA A 23 13.63 -19.32 -48.88
N ILE A 24 12.98 -18.26 -49.36
CA ILE A 24 12.80 -17.01 -48.62
C ILE A 24 11.75 -17.29 -47.53
N GLY A 25 12.22 -17.65 -46.34
CA GLY A 25 11.41 -17.57 -45.14
C GLY A 25 11.19 -16.10 -44.81
N LEU A 26 9.93 -15.66 -44.84
CA LEU A 26 9.53 -14.38 -44.26
C LEU A 26 10.00 -14.37 -42.80
N PRO A 27 10.67 -13.31 -42.31
CA PRO A 27 10.90 -13.17 -40.88
C PRO A 27 9.52 -13.04 -40.23
N GLY A 28 9.05 -14.11 -39.60
CA GLY A 28 8.01 -13.98 -38.61
C GLY A 28 8.51 -12.93 -37.63
N THR A 29 7.72 -11.89 -37.40
CA THR A 29 7.95 -10.98 -36.29
C THR A 29 7.91 -11.84 -35.04
N ALA A 30 9.08 -12.26 -34.55
CA ALA A 30 9.23 -12.68 -33.19
C ALA A 30 8.80 -11.45 -32.38
N ARG A 31 7.55 -11.45 -31.91
CA ARG A 31 7.13 -10.58 -30.83
C ARG A 31 8.21 -10.79 -29.77
N ALA A 32 8.96 -9.74 -29.45
CA ALA A 32 9.81 -9.77 -28.28
C ALA A 32 8.92 -10.34 -27.16
N ALA A 33 9.30 -11.49 -26.59
CA ALA A 33 8.60 -11.98 -25.43
C ALA A 33 8.69 -10.84 -24.41
N GLY A 34 7.55 -10.23 -24.10
CA GLY A 34 7.50 -9.18 -23.08
C GLY A 34 8.17 -9.72 -21.83
N ALA A 35 8.85 -8.85 -21.08
CA ALA A 35 9.42 -9.24 -19.80
C ALA A 35 8.31 -9.89 -18.96
N ARG A 36 8.56 -11.10 -18.44
CA ARG A 36 7.61 -11.78 -17.55
C ARG A 36 7.40 -10.91 -16.31
N LEU A 37 6.15 -10.67 -15.95
CA LEU A 37 5.78 -9.96 -14.73
C LEU A 37 5.53 -10.96 -13.58
N PRO A 38 5.35 -10.52 -12.32
CA PRO A 38 5.35 -11.42 -11.16
C PRO A 38 4.44 -12.64 -11.31
N CYS A 39 3.21 -12.47 -11.80
CA CYS A 39 2.30 -13.60 -11.96
C CYS A 39 2.62 -14.51 -13.16
N ASP A 40 3.29 -14.00 -14.20
CA ASP A 40 3.83 -14.85 -15.27
C ASP A 40 4.98 -15.73 -14.77
N ILE A 41 5.82 -15.18 -13.88
CA ILE A 41 6.94 -15.89 -13.25
C ILE A 41 6.42 -17.01 -12.36
N TYR A 42 5.48 -16.69 -11.47
CA TYR A 42 4.84 -17.65 -10.58
C TYR A 42 4.07 -18.74 -11.35
N GLY A 43 3.30 -18.36 -12.38
CA GLY A 43 2.60 -19.31 -13.24
C GLY A 43 3.55 -20.27 -13.97
N ALA A 44 4.67 -19.76 -14.50
CA ALA A 44 5.69 -20.58 -15.15
C ALA A 44 6.42 -21.52 -14.17
N ALA A 45 6.44 -21.19 -12.89
CA ALA A 45 7.04 -22.01 -11.83
C ALA A 45 6.07 -23.04 -11.22
N GLY A 46 4.80 -23.08 -11.67
CA GLY A 46 3.80 -24.05 -11.19
C GLY A 46 3.04 -23.63 -9.95
N THR A 47 3.19 -22.39 -9.48
CA THR A 47 2.42 -21.80 -8.37
C THR A 47 1.71 -20.55 -8.86
N PRO A 48 0.63 -20.67 -9.65
CA PRO A 48 0.00 -19.51 -10.31
C PRO A 48 -0.66 -18.57 -9.31
N CYS A 49 -0.68 -17.27 -9.64
CA CYS A 49 -1.45 -16.28 -8.90
C CYS A 49 -2.94 -16.65 -8.85
N VAL A 50 -3.52 -16.51 -7.68
CA VAL A 50 -4.96 -16.60 -7.41
C VAL A 50 -5.54 -15.25 -7.00
N ALA A 51 -4.70 -14.30 -6.61
CA ALA A 51 -5.06 -12.90 -6.53
C ALA A 51 -3.84 -12.03 -6.86
N ALA A 52 -4.05 -10.91 -7.55
CA ALA A 52 -2.98 -10.01 -7.96
C ALA A 52 -3.47 -8.55 -7.88
N HIS A 53 -3.01 -7.82 -6.87
CA HIS A 53 -3.47 -6.49 -6.52
C HIS A 53 -2.35 -5.46 -6.68
N SER A 54 -2.60 -4.36 -7.36
CA SER A 54 -1.66 -3.26 -7.45
C SER A 54 -2.37 -2.00 -7.89
N THR A 55 -2.03 -0.86 -7.27
CA THR A 55 -2.42 0.47 -7.75
C THR A 55 -1.36 1.14 -8.63
N VAL A 56 -0.21 0.49 -8.81
CA VAL A 56 0.95 1.09 -9.48
C VAL A 56 1.27 0.49 -10.84
N ARG A 57 1.06 -0.82 -11.06
CA ARG A 57 1.35 -1.47 -12.34
C ARG A 57 0.61 -2.78 -12.57
N ALA A 58 0.67 -3.26 -13.80
CA ALA A 58 0.32 -4.63 -14.13
C ALA A 58 1.26 -5.65 -13.48
N LEU A 59 0.72 -6.81 -13.11
CA LEU A 59 1.41 -7.97 -12.55
C LEU A 59 1.41 -9.17 -13.51
N PHE A 60 0.70 -9.07 -14.64
CA PHE A 60 0.82 -9.94 -15.82
C PHE A 60 1.22 -9.12 -17.04
N ALA A 61 2.15 -9.62 -17.85
CA ALA A 61 2.62 -8.92 -19.04
C ALA A 61 1.50 -8.65 -20.07
N GLY A 62 0.45 -9.47 -20.05
CA GLY A 62 -0.71 -9.34 -20.93
C GLY A 62 -1.89 -8.57 -20.35
N TYR A 63 -1.81 -8.07 -19.10
CA TYR A 63 -2.94 -7.39 -18.47
C TYR A 63 -3.17 -6.01 -19.07
N ASP A 64 -4.40 -5.71 -19.48
CA ASP A 64 -4.82 -4.43 -20.05
C ASP A 64 -6.08 -3.85 -19.36
N GLY A 65 -6.50 -4.46 -18.26
CA GLY A 65 -7.66 -4.05 -17.48
C GLY A 65 -7.40 -2.91 -16.50
N PRO A 66 -8.43 -2.50 -15.74
CA PRO A 66 -8.29 -1.51 -14.68
C PRO A 66 -7.47 -2.06 -13.50
N LEU A 67 -6.65 -1.21 -12.88
CA LEU A 67 -5.89 -1.56 -11.68
C LEU A 67 -6.68 -1.29 -10.40
N TYR A 68 -7.37 -0.15 -10.35
CA TYR A 68 -8.19 0.26 -9.20
C TYR A 68 -9.27 1.24 -9.62
N ARG A 69 -10.24 1.49 -8.73
CA ARG A 69 -11.31 2.47 -8.92
C ARG A 69 -11.18 3.59 -7.90
N VAL A 70 -11.18 4.83 -8.37
CA VAL A 70 -11.34 6.00 -7.52
C VAL A 70 -12.79 6.49 -7.54
N THR A 71 -13.30 6.94 -6.40
CA THR A 71 -14.61 7.58 -6.28
C THR A 71 -14.44 8.99 -5.74
N ARG A 72 -15.01 9.96 -6.45
CA ARG A 72 -14.90 11.38 -6.17
C ARG A 72 -15.92 11.80 -5.10
N ALA A 73 -15.46 12.49 -4.05
CA ALA A 73 -16.31 12.88 -2.93
C ALA A 73 -17.41 13.87 -3.33
N SER A 74 -17.13 14.79 -4.26
CA SER A 74 -18.04 15.89 -4.61
C SER A 74 -19.38 15.43 -5.22
N ASP A 75 -19.40 14.28 -5.90
CA ASP A 75 -20.58 13.81 -6.65
C ASP A 75 -20.78 12.29 -6.67
N GLY A 76 -19.92 11.53 -5.98
CA GLY A 76 -19.97 10.07 -5.95
C GLY A 76 -19.65 9.39 -7.29
N ALA A 77 -19.21 10.14 -8.31
CA ALA A 77 -18.78 9.56 -9.57
C ALA A 77 -17.52 8.71 -9.35
N GLY A 78 -17.36 7.63 -10.13
CA GLY A 78 -16.14 6.83 -10.07
C GLY A 78 -15.48 6.61 -11.42
N ALA A 79 -14.16 6.46 -11.40
CA ALA A 79 -13.33 6.19 -12.55
C ALA A 79 -12.40 5.00 -12.28
N ASP A 80 -12.35 4.08 -13.24
CA ASP A 80 -11.43 2.95 -13.21
C ASP A 80 -10.11 3.39 -13.84
N ILE A 81 -9.04 3.34 -13.06
CA ILE A 81 -7.70 3.73 -13.48
C ILE A 81 -7.02 2.51 -14.09
N GLY A 82 -6.77 2.59 -15.39
CA GLY A 82 -6.18 1.51 -16.15
C GLY A 82 -4.71 1.74 -16.47
N LEU A 83 -4.29 1.16 -17.60
CA LEU A 83 -2.93 1.19 -18.09
C LEU A 83 -2.88 1.89 -19.45
N PRO A 84 -1.94 2.81 -19.71
CA PRO A 84 -1.73 3.35 -21.05
C PRO A 84 -1.26 2.30 -22.07
N ALA A 85 -0.67 1.19 -21.60
CA ALA A 85 -0.24 0.06 -22.41
C ALA A 85 -0.36 -1.26 -21.61
N PRO A 86 -0.67 -2.40 -22.25
CA PRO A 86 -0.73 -3.70 -21.58
C PRO A 86 0.58 -4.04 -20.86
N GLY A 87 0.47 -4.60 -19.65
CA GLY A 87 1.63 -4.94 -18.83
C GLY A 87 2.38 -3.72 -18.27
N GLY A 88 1.84 -2.50 -18.43
CA GLY A 88 2.49 -1.24 -18.07
C GLY A 88 2.22 -0.75 -16.65
N TYR A 89 2.35 0.56 -16.47
CA TYR A 89 2.12 1.28 -15.20
C TYR A 89 0.75 1.99 -15.20
N ALA A 90 0.25 2.32 -14.02
CA ALA A 90 -1.02 3.04 -13.84
C ALA A 90 -1.05 4.37 -14.60
N ASP A 91 -2.20 4.72 -15.21
CA ASP A 91 -2.43 6.06 -15.77
C ASP A 91 -2.73 7.07 -14.66
N ALA A 92 -1.71 7.48 -13.90
CA ALA A 92 -1.86 8.49 -12.86
C ALA A 92 -2.40 9.83 -13.40
N ALA A 93 -2.13 10.15 -14.68
CA ALA A 93 -2.65 11.37 -15.29
C ALA A 93 -4.17 11.31 -15.53
N GLN A 94 -4.76 10.10 -15.70
CA GLN A 94 -6.21 9.90 -15.71
C GLN A 94 -6.80 10.21 -14.33
N GLN A 95 -6.18 9.70 -13.25
CA GLN A 95 -6.61 10.01 -11.88
C GLN A 95 -6.53 11.51 -11.59
N ASP A 96 -5.40 12.15 -11.90
CA ASP A 96 -5.20 13.59 -11.67
C ASP A 96 -6.29 14.43 -12.35
N ARG A 97 -6.65 14.08 -13.59
CA ARG A 97 -7.73 14.75 -14.33
C ARG A 97 -9.12 14.50 -13.72
N PHE A 98 -9.36 13.29 -13.22
CA PHE A 98 -10.64 12.93 -12.62
C PHE A 98 -10.87 13.61 -11.25
N CYS A 99 -9.80 13.72 -10.46
CA CYS A 99 -9.79 14.24 -9.09
C CYS A 99 -9.34 15.71 -8.99
N ALA A 100 -9.25 16.44 -10.11
CA ALA A 100 -8.68 17.80 -10.12
C ALA A 100 -9.36 18.79 -9.16
N ASP A 101 -10.69 18.72 -9.04
CA ASP A 101 -11.50 19.69 -8.29
C ASP A 101 -12.16 19.08 -7.03
N ALA A 102 -11.76 17.86 -6.64
CA ALA A 102 -12.37 17.16 -5.51
C ALA A 102 -11.44 16.08 -4.95
N THR A 103 -11.70 15.68 -3.71
CA THR A 103 -10.99 14.56 -3.09
C THR A 103 -11.50 13.24 -3.66
N CYS A 104 -10.62 12.24 -3.75
CA CYS A 104 -10.94 10.93 -4.29
C CYS A 104 -10.51 9.85 -3.30
N ALA A 105 -11.34 8.82 -3.14
CA ALA A 105 -10.96 7.64 -2.38
C ALA A 105 -10.73 6.45 -3.33
N VAL A 106 -9.72 5.63 -3.05
CA VAL A 106 -9.58 4.30 -3.67
C VAL A 106 -10.67 3.42 -3.08
N THR A 107 -11.65 3.05 -3.91
CA THR A 107 -12.86 2.32 -3.47
C THR A 107 -12.89 0.87 -3.94
N ARG A 108 -11.95 0.51 -4.82
CA ARG A 108 -11.72 -0.87 -5.23
C ARG A 108 -10.29 -1.01 -5.72
N ILE A 109 -9.63 -2.11 -5.35
CA ILE A 109 -8.37 -2.55 -5.95
C ILE A 109 -8.70 -3.82 -6.72
N TYR A 110 -8.55 -3.78 -8.04
CA TYR A 110 -8.96 -4.91 -8.89
C TYR A 110 -7.96 -6.05 -8.79
N ASP A 111 -8.48 -7.27 -8.76
CA ASP A 111 -7.68 -8.47 -8.97
C ASP A 111 -7.42 -8.64 -10.46
N GLN A 112 -6.15 -8.64 -10.85
CA GLN A 112 -5.73 -8.76 -12.24
C GLN A 112 -5.85 -10.20 -12.77
N THR A 113 -6.12 -11.18 -11.90
CA THR A 113 -6.42 -12.54 -12.35
C THR A 113 -7.83 -12.64 -12.94
N ALA A 114 -8.10 -13.71 -13.68
CA ALA A 114 -9.46 -14.00 -14.19
C ALA A 114 -10.48 -14.35 -13.07
N ARG A 115 -10.05 -14.36 -11.80
CA ARG A 115 -10.90 -14.72 -10.66
C ARG A 115 -11.65 -13.54 -10.08
N HIS A 116 -11.17 -12.32 -10.33
CA HIS A 116 -11.79 -11.08 -9.84
C HIS A 116 -12.01 -11.09 -8.33
N ASN A 117 -11.01 -11.55 -7.58
CA ASN A 117 -10.95 -11.45 -6.12
C ASN A 117 -10.68 -10.00 -5.66
N ASP A 118 -11.42 -9.04 -6.22
CA ASP A 118 -11.23 -7.61 -5.99
C ASP A 118 -11.34 -7.26 -4.49
N LEU A 119 -10.55 -6.29 -4.07
CA LEU A 119 -10.60 -5.75 -2.71
C LEU A 119 -11.44 -4.46 -2.68
N THR A 120 -12.32 -4.35 -1.70
CA THR A 120 -13.10 -3.14 -1.39
C THR A 120 -13.01 -2.82 0.10
N PRO A 121 -13.33 -1.59 0.55
CA PRO A 121 -13.34 -1.29 1.98
C PRO A 121 -14.10 -2.33 2.80
N GLY A 122 -13.47 -2.81 3.88
CA GLY A 122 -13.98 -3.90 4.70
C GLY A 122 -15.23 -3.55 5.49
N PRO A 123 -16.15 -4.51 5.73
CA PRO A 123 -17.22 -4.33 6.70
C PRO A 123 -16.67 -4.28 8.13
N ALA A 124 -17.46 -3.78 9.08
CA ALA A 124 -17.08 -3.84 10.49
C ALA A 124 -16.87 -5.29 10.94
N GLY A 125 -15.79 -5.51 11.70
CA GLY A 125 -15.50 -6.81 12.33
C GLY A 125 -15.69 -6.81 13.83
N THR A 126 -15.05 -7.78 14.50
CA THR A 126 -15.15 -7.95 15.96
C THR A 126 -14.20 -7.06 16.76
N SER A 127 -13.15 -6.50 16.13
CA SER A 127 -12.09 -5.76 16.84
C SER A 127 -11.78 -4.36 16.27
N GLY A 128 -12.38 -3.99 15.14
CA GLY A 128 -12.21 -2.66 14.52
C GLY A 128 -13.12 -1.56 15.08
N THR A 129 -12.90 -0.33 14.62
CA THR A 129 -13.70 0.87 14.97
C THR A 129 -15.02 1.01 14.22
N GLY A 130 -15.30 0.09 13.30
CA GLY A 130 -16.42 0.19 12.36
C GLY A 130 -16.03 -0.40 11.02
N ALA A 131 -16.83 -0.09 9.98
CA ALA A 131 -16.45 -0.42 8.61
C ALA A 131 -15.26 0.44 8.19
N ASP A 132 -14.38 -0.16 7.40
CA ASP A 132 -13.21 0.55 6.90
C ASP A 132 -13.60 1.58 5.83
N ARG A 133 -12.73 2.56 5.64
CA ARG A 133 -12.81 3.53 4.54
C ARG A 133 -11.77 3.24 3.47
N GLY A 134 -12.05 3.70 2.25
CA GLY A 134 -11.06 3.74 1.19
C GLY A 134 -9.98 4.80 1.49
N ALA A 135 -8.74 4.49 1.13
CA ALA A 135 -7.60 5.38 1.23
C ALA A 135 -7.81 6.63 0.36
N ASP A 136 -7.27 7.80 0.75
CA ASP A 136 -7.19 8.93 -0.15
C ASP A 136 -6.29 8.57 -1.34
N ALA A 137 -6.85 8.69 -2.55
CA ALA A 137 -6.21 8.27 -3.79
C ALA A 137 -5.01 9.14 -4.16
N ALA A 138 -4.98 10.38 -3.68
CA ALA A 138 -3.88 11.31 -3.90
C ALA A 138 -2.86 11.28 -2.77
N GLU A 139 -3.02 10.44 -1.75
CA GLU A 139 -2.24 10.54 -0.52
C GLU A 139 -0.77 10.21 -0.73
N ILE A 140 -0.43 9.17 -1.47
CA ILE A 140 0.98 8.76 -1.62
C ILE A 140 1.31 8.47 -3.08
N ALA A 141 2.26 9.21 -3.64
CA ALA A 141 2.68 9.13 -5.03
C ALA A 141 4.17 8.95 -5.07
N VAL A 142 4.52 8.03 -5.93
CA VAL A 142 5.87 7.56 -6.11
C VAL A 142 6.16 7.54 -7.60
N THR A 143 7.41 7.29 -7.93
CA THR A 143 7.79 6.97 -9.30
C THR A 143 8.07 5.48 -9.40
N ALA A 144 7.35 4.81 -10.31
CA ALA A 144 7.52 3.40 -10.64
C ALA A 144 7.84 3.27 -12.14
N GLY A 145 8.99 2.70 -12.48
CA GLY A 145 9.44 2.57 -13.88
C GLY A 145 9.54 3.90 -14.63
N GLY A 146 9.83 5.00 -13.93
CA GLY A 146 9.83 6.35 -14.49
C GLY A 146 8.44 6.98 -14.68
N HIS A 147 7.37 6.33 -14.23
CA HIS A 147 6.00 6.84 -14.30
C HIS A 147 5.54 7.27 -12.90
N LYS A 148 4.80 8.39 -12.82
CA LYS A 148 4.05 8.74 -11.62
C LYS A 148 3.01 7.64 -11.36
N ALA A 149 2.93 7.16 -10.13
CA ALA A 149 1.94 6.19 -9.69
C ALA A 149 1.52 6.48 -8.25
N TYR A 150 0.35 6.01 -7.85
CA TYR A 150 -0.17 6.18 -6.49
C TYR A 150 -0.16 4.86 -5.73
N GLY A 151 0.40 4.87 -4.51
CA GLY A 151 0.27 3.77 -3.57
C GLY A 151 -1.04 3.87 -2.79
N VAL A 152 -1.27 2.92 -1.89
CA VAL A 152 -2.39 2.91 -0.97
C VAL A 152 -1.85 3.26 0.42
N TRP A 153 -2.12 4.47 0.88
CA TRP A 153 -1.81 4.91 2.23
C TRP A 153 -2.84 4.33 3.21
N ILE A 154 -2.38 3.49 4.12
CA ILE A 154 -3.17 2.90 5.18
C ILE A 154 -2.92 3.71 6.45
N SER A 155 -3.93 4.45 6.88
CA SER A 155 -4.05 5.08 8.21
C SER A 155 -5.11 4.33 9.03
N PRO A 156 -5.20 4.53 10.36
CA PRO A 156 -6.21 3.86 11.18
C PRO A 156 -7.64 3.99 10.60
N GLY A 157 -8.31 2.86 10.43
CA GLY A 157 -9.64 2.75 9.81
C GLY A 157 -9.65 2.67 8.28
N VAL A 158 -8.50 2.72 7.62
CA VAL A 158 -8.36 2.39 6.19
C VAL A 158 -8.03 0.90 6.07
N GLY A 159 -8.76 0.18 5.23
CA GLY A 159 -8.63 -1.27 5.11
C GLY A 159 -9.42 -1.80 3.93
N TYR A 160 -9.03 -2.94 3.39
CA TYR A 160 -9.73 -3.59 2.29
C TYR A 160 -9.85 -5.10 2.50
N ARG A 161 -10.94 -5.67 1.99
CA ARG A 161 -11.20 -7.11 2.01
C ARG A 161 -11.82 -7.60 0.71
N SER A 162 -11.60 -8.86 0.38
CA SER A 162 -12.48 -9.59 -0.55
C SER A 162 -13.87 -9.81 0.06
N ALA A 163 -14.87 -9.97 -0.81
CA ALA A 163 -16.21 -10.33 -0.36
C ALA A 163 -16.29 -11.83 -0.01
N GLY A 164 -16.06 -12.16 1.26
CA GLY A 164 -16.06 -13.56 1.71
C GLY A 164 -14.80 -14.32 1.29
N ALA A 165 -14.92 -15.65 1.26
CA ALA A 165 -13.88 -16.52 0.73
C ALA A 165 -13.67 -16.28 -0.78
N ALA A 166 -12.44 -15.94 -1.13
CA ALA A 166 -12.00 -15.63 -2.49
C ALA A 166 -11.73 -16.91 -3.30
N SER A 167 -11.99 -16.85 -4.60
CA SER A 167 -11.83 -18.00 -5.49
C SER A 167 -10.36 -18.42 -5.58
N GLY A 168 -10.07 -19.70 -5.35
CA GLY A 168 -8.74 -20.28 -5.56
C GLY A 168 -7.71 -19.98 -4.47
N VAL A 169 -8.00 -19.10 -3.52
CA VAL A 169 -7.18 -18.89 -2.32
C VAL A 169 -7.15 -20.18 -1.49
N ALA A 170 -6.04 -20.44 -0.81
CA ALA A 170 -5.88 -21.65 -0.02
C ALA A 170 -6.86 -21.69 1.15
N VAL A 171 -7.34 -22.90 1.45
CA VAL A 171 -8.20 -23.19 2.59
C VAL A 171 -7.81 -24.53 3.19
N ASP A 172 -8.09 -24.73 4.47
CA ASP A 172 -7.95 -26.02 5.16
C ASP A 172 -6.56 -26.66 5.02
N GLY A 173 -5.50 -25.87 5.26
CA GLY A 173 -4.12 -26.35 5.27
C GLY A 173 -3.55 -26.58 3.87
N ARG A 174 -4.12 -25.95 2.84
CA ARG A 174 -3.53 -25.96 1.50
C ARG A 174 -2.32 -25.03 1.43
N PRO A 175 -1.32 -25.37 0.60
CA PRO A 175 -0.13 -24.54 0.45
C PRO A 175 -0.43 -23.26 -0.33
N GLU A 176 0.19 -22.16 0.11
CA GLU A 176 0.15 -20.86 -0.57
C GLU A 176 1.46 -20.07 -0.41
N GLY A 177 1.52 -18.96 -1.13
CA GLY A 177 2.48 -17.91 -0.85
C GLY A 177 1.92 -16.54 -1.20
N ALA A 178 2.42 -15.52 -0.51
CA ALA A 178 2.06 -14.14 -0.73
C ALA A 178 3.33 -13.28 -0.74
N TYR A 179 3.29 -12.21 -1.53
CA TYR A 179 4.21 -11.10 -1.33
C TYR A 179 3.44 -9.79 -1.35
N MET A 180 4.00 -8.78 -0.66
CA MET A 180 3.66 -7.39 -0.88
C MET A 180 4.92 -6.53 -1.02
N VAL A 181 4.84 -5.49 -1.84
CA VAL A 181 5.75 -4.35 -1.81
C VAL A 181 5.08 -3.25 -1.01
N ALA A 182 5.73 -2.87 0.09
CA ALA A 182 5.22 -1.91 1.05
C ALA A 182 6.25 -0.84 1.43
N GLY A 183 5.80 0.25 2.07
CA GLY A 183 6.68 1.28 2.61
C GLY A 183 7.29 0.87 3.94
N GLY A 184 8.59 0.57 4.01
CA GLY A 184 9.25 0.21 5.28
C GLY A 184 9.52 1.39 6.23
N THR A 185 9.20 2.60 5.79
CA THR A 185 9.30 3.83 6.60
C THR A 185 7.93 4.37 7.04
N HIS A 186 6.83 3.75 6.60
CA HIS A 186 5.47 4.04 7.05
C HIS A 186 4.87 2.74 7.59
N THR A 187 5.12 2.46 8.86
CA THR A 187 4.70 1.23 9.56
C THR A 187 4.50 1.54 11.03
N GLY A 188 3.46 0.99 11.64
CA GLY A 188 3.18 1.17 13.06
C GLY A 188 3.37 -0.10 13.90
N SER A 189 3.02 0.03 15.19
CA SER A 189 3.04 -1.06 16.17
C SER A 189 1.65 -1.51 16.63
N ALA A 190 0.58 -1.05 15.96
CA ALA A 190 -0.78 -1.47 16.28
C ALA A 190 -1.16 -2.71 15.45
N CYS A 191 -2.33 -3.29 15.71
CA CYS A 191 -2.86 -4.36 14.87
C CYS A 191 -3.85 -3.82 13.83
N CYS A 192 -3.75 -4.22 12.57
CA CYS A 192 -2.62 -4.90 11.92
C CYS A 192 -2.41 -4.35 10.50
N PHE A 193 -1.21 -4.49 9.93
CA PHE A 193 -0.92 -4.06 8.56
C PHE A 193 -0.53 -5.29 7.74
N ASP A 194 -1.55 -6.05 7.36
CA ASP A 194 -1.39 -7.36 6.76
C ASP A 194 -1.85 -7.36 5.31
N TYR A 195 -1.32 -8.30 4.54
CA TYR A 195 -1.81 -8.66 3.22
C TYR A 195 -1.75 -10.18 3.03
N GLY A 196 -2.89 -10.81 2.74
CA GLY A 196 -2.93 -12.24 2.49
C GLY A 196 -4.21 -12.90 2.98
N ASN A 197 -4.10 -14.19 3.32
CA ASN A 197 -5.24 -15.03 3.66
C ASN A 197 -5.76 -14.66 5.04
N ALA A 198 -7.08 -14.60 5.16
CA ALA A 198 -7.75 -14.36 6.42
C ALA A 198 -9.06 -15.16 6.49
N GLU A 199 -9.77 -14.99 7.59
CA GLU A 199 -11.13 -15.48 7.72
C GLU A 199 -12.01 -15.05 6.55
N SER A 200 -13.01 -15.85 6.25
CA SER A 200 -14.02 -15.50 5.25
C SER A 200 -14.97 -14.40 5.76
N THR A 201 -15.05 -14.22 7.08
CA THR A 201 -15.81 -13.16 7.75
C THR A 201 -14.90 -12.35 8.67
N PRO A 202 -15.17 -11.06 8.92
CA PRO A 202 -14.28 -10.19 9.71
C PRO A 202 -14.38 -10.48 11.22
N ALA A 203 -14.02 -11.70 11.63
CA ALA A 203 -14.05 -12.16 13.01
C ALA A 203 -12.92 -13.14 13.23
N ASP A 204 -12.26 -13.05 14.39
CA ASP A 204 -11.29 -14.03 14.84
C ASP A 204 -12.02 -15.38 15.03
N THR A 205 -11.58 -16.38 14.26
CA THR A 205 -12.10 -17.75 14.33
C THR A 205 -11.10 -18.75 14.92
N GLY A 206 -9.94 -18.25 15.38
CA GLY A 206 -8.94 -18.96 16.15
C GLY A 206 -7.63 -19.21 15.41
N ASN A 207 -6.63 -19.62 16.18
CA ASN A 207 -5.30 -20.01 15.70
C ASN A 207 -5.33 -20.80 14.38
N GLY A 208 -4.53 -20.35 13.40
CA GLY A 208 -4.35 -21.01 12.11
C GLY A 208 -5.39 -20.66 11.04
N HIS A 209 -6.34 -19.76 11.33
CA HIS A 209 -7.36 -19.33 10.37
C HIS A 209 -6.93 -18.17 9.45
N MET A 210 -5.78 -17.54 9.72
CA MET A 210 -5.12 -16.58 8.84
C MET A 210 -3.78 -17.11 8.30
N ASP A 211 -3.33 -16.53 7.18
CA ASP A 211 -2.00 -16.75 6.59
C ASP A 211 -1.63 -15.52 5.76
N ALA A 212 -1.30 -14.43 6.46
CA ALA A 212 -1.05 -13.12 5.87
C ALA A 212 0.37 -12.62 6.16
N VAL A 213 1.02 -12.04 5.14
CA VAL A 213 2.30 -11.36 5.36
C VAL A 213 2.03 -10.01 6.02
N SER A 214 2.78 -9.69 7.06
CA SER A 214 2.65 -8.45 7.80
C SER A 214 3.96 -7.67 7.85
N LEU A 215 3.86 -6.36 8.02
CA LEU A 215 5.01 -5.48 8.22
C LEU A 215 4.72 -4.52 9.39
N ALA A 216 5.32 -4.77 10.55
CA ALA A 216 5.04 -4.01 11.76
C ALA A 216 6.30 -3.74 12.59
N THR A 217 6.25 -2.73 13.44
CA THR A 217 7.30 -2.44 14.45
C THR A 217 6.96 -3.06 15.81
N THR A 218 5.96 -3.93 15.87
CA THR A 218 5.59 -4.64 17.10
C THR A 218 6.49 -5.84 17.29
N CYS A 219 7.05 -6.00 18.48
CA CYS A 219 7.63 -7.27 18.88
C CYS A 219 6.57 -8.09 19.63
N TYR A 220 5.76 -8.84 18.89
CA TYR A 220 4.62 -9.56 19.50
C TYR A 220 5.09 -10.69 20.42
N PHE A 221 6.11 -11.43 20.00
CA PHE A 221 6.77 -12.45 20.81
C PHE A 221 8.23 -12.05 21.06
N ALA A 222 8.59 -11.82 22.32
CA ALA A 222 9.98 -11.56 22.69
C ALA A 222 10.81 -12.87 22.70
N PRO A 223 12.10 -12.83 22.32
CA PRO A 223 12.90 -11.64 22.03
C PRO A 223 13.04 -11.33 20.53
N CYS A 224 12.69 -10.11 20.11
CA CYS A 224 13.00 -9.62 18.77
C CYS A 224 14.37 -8.92 18.74
N THR A 225 15.03 -8.96 17.59
CA THR A 225 16.32 -8.26 17.36
C THR A 225 16.24 -7.37 16.12
N GLY A 226 17.21 -6.47 15.97
CA GLY A 226 17.20 -5.50 14.87
C GLY A 226 16.35 -4.27 15.19
N SER A 227 16.04 -3.48 14.16
CA SER A 227 15.35 -2.19 14.32
C SER A 227 13.91 -2.20 13.82
N GLY A 228 13.45 -3.32 13.24
CA GLY A 228 12.19 -3.36 12.51
C GLY A 228 12.15 -2.40 11.31
N PRO A 229 10.97 -2.21 10.70
CA PRO A 229 9.80 -3.08 10.88
C PRO A 229 10.13 -4.53 10.48
N TRP A 230 9.52 -5.50 11.15
CA TRP A 230 9.73 -6.92 10.88
C TRP A 230 8.74 -7.40 9.83
N VAL A 231 9.19 -8.26 8.91
CA VAL A 231 8.27 -9.06 8.11
C VAL A 231 7.86 -10.24 8.97
N GLU A 232 6.56 -10.39 9.18
CA GLU A 232 5.97 -11.38 10.07
C GLU A 232 4.88 -12.15 9.33
N ALA A 233 4.45 -13.27 9.91
CA ALA A 233 3.25 -13.98 9.50
C ALA A 233 2.15 -13.72 10.52
N ASP A 234 1.04 -13.12 10.11
CA ASP A 234 -0.20 -13.21 10.87
C ASP A 234 -0.84 -14.56 10.58
N LEU A 235 -0.87 -15.40 11.60
CA LEU A 235 -1.48 -16.74 11.53
C LEU A 235 -2.73 -16.83 12.41
N GLU A 236 -3.30 -15.67 12.78
CA GLU A 236 -4.33 -15.44 13.80
C GLU A 236 -3.82 -15.68 15.23
N ASN A 237 -4.24 -14.80 16.14
CA ASN A 237 -3.88 -14.76 17.55
C ASN A 237 -2.37 -14.64 17.82
N GLY A 238 -1.61 -14.17 16.83
CA GLY A 238 -0.19 -13.85 16.97
C GLY A 238 0.51 -13.45 15.69
N MET A 239 1.53 -12.60 15.84
CA MET A 239 2.46 -12.23 14.77
C MET A 239 3.74 -13.03 14.91
N PHE A 240 3.97 -13.95 13.97
CA PHE A 240 5.04 -14.94 14.06
C PHE A 240 6.24 -14.54 13.21
N GLN A 241 7.43 -14.60 13.82
CA GLN A 241 8.73 -14.52 13.13
C GLN A 241 9.45 -15.88 13.09
N GLY A 242 8.98 -16.87 13.86
CA GLY A 242 9.52 -18.23 13.95
C GLY A 242 8.50 -19.24 14.53
N ASP A 243 8.90 -20.49 14.80
CA ASP A 243 8.02 -21.55 15.33
C ASP A 243 7.64 -21.38 16.82
N ASP A 244 8.45 -20.67 17.59
CA ASP A 244 8.12 -20.29 18.98
C ASP A 244 7.51 -18.89 19.09
N GLY A 245 7.35 -18.22 17.95
CA GLY A 245 6.85 -16.84 17.83
C GLY A 245 7.92 -15.84 17.41
N SER A 246 9.19 -16.04 17.78
CA SER A 246 10.26 -15.07 17.56
C SER A 246 11.41 -15.67 16.79
N ASP A 247 12.14 -14.85 16.03
CA ASP A 247 13.40 -15.28 15.44
C ASP A 247 14.42 -14.14 15.43
N THR A 248 15.54 -14.35 16.13
CA THR A 248 16.64 -13.37 16.18
C THR A 248 17.41 -13.23 14.86
N ALA A 249 17.18 -14.12 13.88
CA ALA A 249 17.67 -13.93 12.52
C ALA A 249 16.85 -12.89 11.74
N ASN A 250 15.60 -12.62 12.17
CA ASN A 250 14.78 -11.56 11.62
C ASN A 250 15.20 -10.20 12.20
N LEU A 251 16.04 -9.49 11.46
CA LEU A 251 16.53 -8.16 11.85
C LEU A 251 15.59 -7.02 11.44
N GLY A 252 14.51 -7.34 10.75
CA GLY A 252 13.62 -6.38 10.11
C GLY A 252 14.21 -5.73 8.85
N ASN A 253 13.43 -4.83 8.24
CA ASN A 253 13.79 -4.13 7.02
C ASN A 253 13.18 -2.72 7.00
N GLY A 254 13.99 -1.73 7.35
CA GLY A 254 13.65 -0.30 7.27
C GLY A 254 13.97 0.35 5.91
N SER A 255 14.05 -0.42 4.82
CA SER A 255 14.20 0.16 3.49
C SER A 255 12.95 0.98 3.13
N THR A 256 13.11 2.07 2.39
CA THR A 256 11.99 2.92 1.95
C THR A 256 10.90 2.10 1.24
N TYR A 257 11.29 1.08 0.46
CA TYR A 257 10.39 0.09 -0.12
C TYR A 257 10.86 -1.32 0.26
N VAL A 258 9.98 -2.09 0.84
CA VAL A 258 10.21 -3.45 1.33
C VAL A 258 9.45 -4.43 0.46
N THR A 259 10.14 -5.44 -0.07
CA THR A 259 9.46 -6.66 -0.53
C THR A 259 9.34 -7.60 0.68
N ALA A 260 8.13 -7.87 1.12
CA ALA A 260 7.80 -8.79 2.20
C ALA A 260 7.19 -10.06 1.61
N VAL A 261 7.67 -11.25 2.02
CA VAL A 261 7.24 -12.54 1.46
C VAL A 261 6.92 -13.52 2.58
N LEU A 262 5.77 -14.16 2.47
CA LEU A 262 5.35 -15.31 3.27
C LEU A 262 5.03 -16.47 2.32
N LYS A 263 5.46 -17.68 2.67
CA LYS A 263 4.93 -18.90 2.07
C LYS A 263 4.73 -19.97 3.12
N ASN A 264 3.66 -20.73 2.96
CA ASN A 264 3.21 -21.69 3.95
C ASN A 264 2.74 -22.95 3.25
N ASP A 265 3.16 -24.13 3.71
CA ASP A 265 2.69 -25.39 3.15
C ASP A 265 1.32 -25.81 3.72
N GLY A 266 0.84 -25.08 4.74
CA GLY A 266 -0.43 -25.28 5.45
C GLY A 266 -0.44 -26.51 6.35
N GLN A 267 0.67 -27.24 6.45
CA GLN A 267 0.75 -28.54 7.11
C GLN A 267 1.78 -28.56 8.22
N THR A 268 3.01 -28.18 7.91
CA THR A 268 4.13 -28.33 8.84
C THR A 268 5.16 -27.21 8.80
N ARG A 269 5.21 -26.38 7.74
CA ARG A 269 6.27 -25.40 7.57
C ARG A 269 5.81 -24.11 6.89
N TYR A 270 6.51 -23.03 7.23
CA TYR A 270 6.39 -21.75 6.55
C TYR A 270 7.76 -21.07 6.46
N ALA A 271 7.85 -20.04 5.62
CA ALA A 271 9.06 -19.25 5.45
C ALA A 271 8.73 -17.76 5.33
N LEU A 272 9.59 -16.93 5.91
CA LEU A 272 9.54 -15.47 5.85
C LEU A 272 10.79 -14.93 5.18
N LYS A 273 10.60 -14.03 4.22
CA LYS A 273 11.70 -13.36 3.53
C LYS A 273 11.44 -11.87 3.37
N GLY A 274 12.53 -11.11 3.31
CA GLY A 274 12.49 -9.67 3.06
C GLY A 274 13.60 -9.20 2.13
N GLY A 275 13.38 -8.09 1.43
CA GLY A 275 14.40 -7.40 0.62
C GLY A 275 14.09 -5.92 0.39
N ASP A 276 15.08 -5.13 -0.03
CA ASP A 276 14.82 -3.78 -0.55
C ASP A 276 14.20 -3.93 -1.95
N ALA A 277 12.99 -3.41 -2.16
CA ALA A 277 12.32 -3.49 -3.46
C ALA A 277 13.01 -2.65 -4.55
N ARG A 278 14.05 -1.87 -4.22
CA ARG A 278 14.84 -1.08 -5.16
C ARG A 278 16.19 -1.69 -5.51
N SER A 279 16.67 -2.67 -4.74
CA SER A 279 17.99 -3.28 -4.99
C SER A 279 18.19 -4.64 -4.30
N GLY A 280 19.11 -5.44 -4.83
CA GLY A 280 19.52 -6.69 -4.20
C GLY A 280 18.50 -7.84 -4.32
N GLY A 281 18.65 -8.85 -3.47
CA GLY A 281 17.82 -10.05 -3.44
C GLY A 281 17.09 -10.22 -2.11
N LEU A 282 16.28 -11.29 -2.01
CA LEU A 282 15.60 -11.65 -0.77
C LEU A 282 16.59 -12.26 0.22
N THR A 283 16.39 -11.93 1.49
CA THR A 283 17.00 -12.60 2.64
C THR A 283 15.93 -13.47 3.30
N THR A 284 16.21 -14.75 3.48
CA THR A 284 15.38 -15.64 4.28
C THR A 284 15.69 -15.39 5.76
N TRP A 285 14.68 -15.03 6.53
CA TRP A 285 14.82 -14.89 7.98
C TRP A 285 14.33 -16.15 8.67
N TRP A 286 13.15 -16.65 8.27
CA TRP A 286 12.63 -17.92 8.74
C TRP A 286 12.42 -18.89 7.57
N ASP A 287 12.77 -20.16 7.76
CA ASP A 287 12.34 -21.28 6.93
C ASP A 287 12.34 -22.54 7.80
N GLY A 288 11.18 -22.86 8.36
CA GLY A 288 11.09 -23.85 9.43
C GLY A 288 9.66 -24.27 9.73
N ALA A 289 9.48 -24.88 10.90
CA ALA A 289 8.20 -25.41 11.32
C ALA A 289 7.13 -24.32 11.50
N LEU A 290 5.86 -24.69 11.36
CA LEU A 290 4.74 -23.89 11.84
C LEU A 290 4.80 -23.71 13.36
N PRO A 291 4.08 -22.71 13.92
CA PRO A 291 4.10 -22.47 15.35
C PRO A 291 3.80 -23.72 16.19
N THR A 292 4.61 -23.92 17.22
CA THR A 292 4.50 -25.09 18.14
C THR A 292 3.29 -25.03 19.07
N ARG A 293 2.58 -23.89 19.08
CA ARG A 293 1.35 -23.68 19.85
C ARG A 293 0.19 -24.44 19.21
N GLY A 294 -0.80 -24.84 20.02
CA GLY A 294 -1.95 -25.60 19.51
C GLY A 294 -2.79 -24.78 18.52
N GLY A 295 -3.27 -25.40 17.44
CA GLY A 295 -4.17 -24.78 16.46
C GLY A 295 -3.53 -24.39 15.12
N TYR A 296 -2.19 -24.31 15.04
CA TYR A 296 -1.50 -23.91 13.81
C TYR A 296 -1.05 -25.08 12.92
N GLN A 297 -1.31 -26.33 13.32
CA GLN A 297 -0.87 -27.53 12.59
C GLN A 297 -1.95 -28.63 12.60
N PRO A 298 -2.58 -28.93 11.44
CA PRO A 298 -2.51 -28.18 10.19
C PRO A 298 -3.11 -26.77 10.32
N MET A 299 -2.86 -25.91 9.34
CA MET A 299 -3.55 -24.63 9.22
C MET A 299 -5.02 -24.84 8.86
N HIS A 300 -5.83 -23.83 9.14
CA HIS A 300 -7.28 -23.78 8.94
C HIS A 300 -7.70 -22.53 8.16
N GLN A 301 -6.88 -22.10 7.20
CA GLN A 301 -7.15 -20.90 6.41
C GLN A 301 -8.56 -20.93 5.81
N GLU A 302 -9.22 -19.77 5.73
CA GLU A 302 -10.61 -19.69 5.23
C GLU A 302 -10.75 -19.06 3.85
N GLY A 303 -9.65 -18.52 3.32
CA GLY A 303 -9.57 -18.04 1.94
C GLY A 303 -10.13 -16.64 1.74
N GLY A 304 -10.41 -15.88 2.81
CA GLY A 304 -10.59 -14.44 2.70
C GLY A 304 -9.28 -13.76 2.28
N ILE A 305 -9.37 -12.55 1.75
CA ILE A 305 -8.20 -11.70 1.46
C ILE A 305 -8.38 -10.39 2.20
N ILE A 306 -7.36 -9.98 2.95
CA ILE A 306 -7.29 -8.66 3.61
C ILE A 306 -6.12 -7.84 3.10
N LEU A 307 -6.24 -6.52 3.25
CA LEU A 307 -5.17 -5.55 3.08
C LEU A 307 -5.32 -4.41 4.11
N GLY A 308 -4.30 -4.21 4.94
CA GLY A 308 -4.21 -3.06 5.84
C GLY A 308 -4.95 -3.20 7.17
N THR A 309 -5.46 -4.39 7.47
CA THR A 309 -6.15 -4.73 8.73
C THR A 309 -5.69 -6.11 9.19
N GLY A 310 -6.09 -6.53 10.39
CA GLY A 310 -6.14 -7.94 10.79
C GLY A 310 -7.37 -8.67 10.24
N GLY A 311 -7.44 -10.00 10.42
CA GLY A 311 -8.55 -10.85 9.95
C GLY A 311 -9.90 -10.50 10.56
N ASP A 312 -9.88 -10.11 11.84
CA ASP A 312 -11.00 -9.69 12.67
C ASP A 312 -11.39 -8.19 12.54
N ASN A 313 -10.82 -7.52 11.53
CA ASN A 313 -10.93 -6.08 11.26
C ASN A 313 -10.23 -5.17 12.28
N SER A 314 -9.22 -5.68 13.01
CA SER A 314 -8.29 -4.81 13.74
C SER A 314 -7.61 -3.84 12.76
N ASN A 315 -8.05 -2.58 12.78
CA ASN A 315 -7.77 -1.58 11.75
C ASN A 315 -7.06 -0.34 12.31
N TRP A 316 -6.15 -0.55 13.27
CA TRP A 316 -5.45 0.54 13.98
C TRP A 316 -4.01 0.74 13.51
N ASN A 317 -3.48 -0.18 12.70
CA ASN A 317 -2.13 -0.03 12.19
C ASN A 317 -2.07 0.92 11.00
N MET A 318 -0.86 1.27 10.62
CA MET A 318 -0.55 2.11 9.47
C MET A 318 0.43 1.41 8.54
N GLY A 319 0.40 1.77 7.27
CA GLY A 319 1.18 1.13 6.23
C GLY A 319 1.10 1.85 4.89
N THR A 320 1.99 1.53 3.96
CA THR A 320 1.82 1.93 2.56
C THR A 320 1.94 0.69 1.68
N PHE A 321 0.92 0.38 0.89
CA PHE A 321 0.91 -0.75 -0.05
C PHE A 321 1.07 -0.27 -1.50
N PHE A 322 1.83 -0.99 -2.31
CA PHE A 322 2.02 -0.67 -3.73
C PHE A 322 1.52 -1.79 -4.65
N GLU A 323 1.98 -3.01 -4.40
CA GLU A 323 1.60 -4.21 -5.14
C GLU A 323 1.73 -5.46 -4.29
N GLY A 324 0.97 -6.49 -4.61
CA GLY A 324 1.08 -7.79 -3.95
C GLY A 324 0.28 -8.86 -4.68
N VAL A 325 0.62 -10.11 -4.43
CA VAL A 325 -0.08 -11.28 -5.00
C VAL A 325 -0.25 -12.36 -3.95
N MET A 326 -1.23 -13.22 -4.17
CA MET A 326 -1.36 -14.52 -3.51
C MET A 326 -1.30 -15.61 -4.58
N VAL A 327 -0.63 -16.72 -4.29
CA VAL A 327 -0.45 -17.83 -5.24
C VAL A 327 -0.90 -19.16 -4.64
N ALA A 328 -1.42 -20.04 -5.50
CA ALA A 328 -1.74 -21.41 -5.11
C ALA A 328 -0.48 -22.29 -5.18
N GLY A 329 -0.22 -23.06 -4.12
CA GLY A 329 0.97 -23.89 -4.01
C GLY A 329 2.11 -23.20 -3.26
N TYR A 330 3.13 -23.99 -2.88
CA TYR A 330 4.29 -23.51 -2.13
C TYR A 330 5.39 -23.02 -3.09
N PRO A 331 5.66 -21.71 -3.20
CA PRO A 331 6.55 -21.21 -4.23
C PRO A 331 8.00 -21.61 -4.00
N THR A 332 8.70 -21.92 -5.09
CA THR A 332 10.15 -22.17 -5.03
C THR A 332 10.92 -20.87 -4.79
N ASP A 333 12.04 -20.97 -4.09
CA ASP A 333 12.96 -19.84 -3.89
C ASP A 333 13.43 -19.21 -5.21
N ALA A 334 13.59 -20.01 -6.25
CA ALA A 334 13.95 -19.52 -7.58
C ALA A 334 12.85 -18.63 -8.18
N ALA A 335 11.57 -18.96 -7.97
CA ALA A 335 10.45 -18.14 -8.43
C ALA A 335 10.39 -16.82 -7.65
N GLU A 336 10.49 -16.86 -6.33
CA GLU A 336 10.48 -15.65 -5.47
C GLU A 336 11.67 -14.73 -5.79
N ASN A 337 12.87 -15.29 -6.00
CA ASN A 337 14.04 -14.50 -6.38
C ASN A 337 13.89 -13.86 -7.78
N ALA A 338 13.23 -14.54 -8.71
CA ALA A 338 12.94 -13.96 -10.03
C ALA A 338 11.87 -12.84 -9.93
N VAL A 339 10.88 -12.99 -9.05
CA VAL A 339 9.90 -11.95 -8.74
C VAL A 339 10.59 -10.74 -8.09
N GLN A 340 11.47 -10.95 -7.11
CA GLN A 340 12.26 -9.87 -6.51
C GLN A 340 13.10 -9.13 -7.55
N ALA A 341 13.77 -9.85 -8.46
CA ALA A 341 14.52 -9.21 -9.54
C ALA A 341 13.61 -8.37 -10.47
N ASN A 342 12.38 -8.83 -10.73
CA ASN A 342 11.39 -8.06 -11.47
C ASN A 342 10.96 -6.80 -10.69
N ILE A 343 10.71 -6.91 -9.39
CA ILE A 343 10.36 -5.77 -8.52
C ILE A 343 11.49 -4.74 -8.52
N VAL A 344 12.74 -5.16 -8.32
CA VAL A 344 13.92 -4.29 -8.38
C VAL A 344 14.03 -3.56 -9.72
N SER A 345 13.68 -4.23 -10.82
CA SER A 345 13.70 -3.62 -12.15
C SER A 345 12.70 -2.48 -12.34
N VAL A 346 11.70 -2.35 -11.46
CA VAL A 346 10.76 -1.22 -11.46
C VAL A 346 11.48 0.08 -11.13
N GLY A 347 12.49 0.05 -10.25
CA GLY A 347 13.16 1.27 -9.79
C GLY A 347 12.22 2.22 -9.05
N TYR A 348 11.49 1.69 -8.04
CA TYR A 348 10.67 2.53 -7.15
C TYR A 348 11.48 3.66 -6.53
N SER A 349 10.91 4.88 -6.52
CA SER A 349 11.54 6.07 -5.92
C SER A 349 10.51 7.09 -5.45
N GLY A 350 10.92 7.98 -4.56
CA GLY A 350 10.03 8.81 -3.75
C GLY A 350 9.96 8.30 -2.31
N GLU A 351 9.54 9.16 -1.39
CA GLU A 351 9.29 8.77 0.01
C GLU A 351 8.00 7.94 0.11
N THR A 352 7.90 7.09 1.13
CA THR A 352 6.72 6.22 1.35
C THR A 352 5.98 6.54 2.64
N ASN A 353 6.47 7.53 3.39
CA ASN A 353 5.98 7.99 4.69
C ASN A 353 5.68 9.49 4.71
N VAL A 354 5.59 10.11 3.54
CA VAL A 354 5.24 11.53 3.39
C VAL A 354 4.09 11.61 2.38
N PRO A 355 2.90 12.04 2.81
CA PRO A 355 1.81 12.34 1.90
C PRO A 355 2.18 13.32 0.78
N ASN A 356 1.51 13.23 -0.36
CA ASN A 356 1.82 14.00 -1.55
C ASN A 356 1.41 15.44 -1.46
N GLY A 357 2.27 16.28 -2.05
CA GLY A 357 2.03 17.68 -2.28
C GLY A 357 2.82 18.53 -1.29
N PRO A 358 2.79 19.87 -1.44
CA PRO A 358 3.12 20.77 -0.36
C PRO A 358 2.00 20.68 0.69
N GLN A 359 1.91 19.53 1.36
CA GLN A 359 1.15 19.42 2.59
C GLN A 359 2.06 19.86 3.72
N GLY A 360 1.63 20.91 4.40
CA GLY A 360 2.31 21.42 5.56
C GLY A 360 1.48 21.12 6.79
N THR A 361 2.14 20.95 7.93
CA THR A 361 1.43 21.15 9.17
C THR A 361 1.02 22.62 9.30
N ILE A 362 -0.07 22.87 10.01
CA ILE A 362 -0.40 24.23 10.44
C ILE A 362 0.06 24.35 11.88
N THR A 363 1.25 24.91 12.09
CA THR A 363 1.79 25.07 13.45
C THR A 363 1.01 26.15 14.20
N GLY A 364 0.43 25.80 15.34
CA GLY A 364 -0.36 26.67 16.19
C GLY A 364 0.36 27.10 17.48
N PRO A 365 -0.38 27.73 18.41
CA PRO A 365 0.14 28.18 19.70
C PRO A 365 0.81 27.06 20.51
N GLY A 366 1.94 27.37 21.13
CA GLY A 366 2.71 26.40 21.93
C GLY A 366 3.52 25.38 21.12
N GLY A 367 3.62 25.54 19.79
CA GLY A 367 4.32 24.59 18.92
C GLY A 367 3.52 23.31 18.63
N THR A 368 2.21 23.36 18.86
CA THR A 368 1.24 22.31 18.48
C THR A 368 0.89 22.42 17.00
N CYS A 369 0.15 21.46 16.48
CA CYS A 369 -0.37 21.44 15.12
C CYS A 369 -1.91 21.48 15.13
N VAL A 370 -2.49 22.13 14.11
CA VAL A 370 -3.94 22.00 13.83
C VAL A 370 -4.19 20.56 13.41
N ASP A 371 -5.12 19.94 14.12
CA ASP A 371 -5.35 18.51 14.18
C ASP A 371 -6.85 18.22 14.05
N VAL A 372 -7.22 17.20 13.29
CA VAL A 372 -8.59 16.69 13.33
C VAL A 372 -8.66 15.58 14.36
N ALA A 373 -9.53 15.73 15.36
CA ALA A 373 -9.64 14.77 16.44
C ALA A 373 -10.02 13.37 15.94
N GLY A 374 -9.29 12.34 16.40
CA GLY A 374 -9.63 10.94 16.16
C GLY A 374 -8.64 10.18 15.29
N ASP A 375 -7.36 10.56 15.24
CA ASP A 375 -6.27 9.83 14.60
C ASP A 375 -6.63 9.39 13.17
N ASP A 376 -6.72 10.37 12.27
CA ASP A 376 -7.02 10.22 10.84
C ASP A 376 -8.45 9.76 10.49
N THR A 377 -9.28 9.44 11.48
CA THR A 377 -10.65 8.92 11.26
C THR A 377 -11.73 9.99 11.04
N GLY A 378 -11.35 11.26 10.92
CA GLY A 378 -12.29 12.36 10.90
C GLY A 378 -13.38 12.25 9.82
N THR A 379 -14.57 12.70 10.20
CA THR A 379 -15.79 12.78 9.38
C THR A 379 -16.37 14.20 9.45
N ASP A 380 -17.46 14.45 8.74
CA ASP A 380 -18.20 15.71 8.86
C ASP A 380 -18.59 15.98 10.32
N GLY A 381 -18.29 17.19 10.79
CA GLY A 381 -18.52 17.64 12.16
C GLY A 381 -17.42 17.24 13.15
N THR A 382 -16.40 16.49 12.71
CA THR A 382 -15.29 16.12 13.59
C THR A 382 -14.55 17.36 14.07
N ALA A 383 -14.13 17.31 15.33
CA ALA A 383 -13.48 18.42 15.98
C ALA A 383 -12.14 18.77 15.36
N VAL A 384 -11.91 20.06 15.08
CA VAL A 384 -10.56 20.56 14.82
C VAL A 384 -9.99 21.15 16.11
N GLN A 385 -8.80 20.71 16.47
CA GLN A 385 -8.18 20.97 17.76
C GLN A 385 -6.68 21.28 17.62
N LEU A 386 -6.02 21.53 18.75
CA LEU A 386 -4.57 21.50 18.87
C LEU A 386 -4.11 20.14 19.37
N TRP A 387 -3.05 19.61 18.76
CA TRP A 387 -2.37 18.42 19.22
C TRP A 387 -0.85 18.51 19.01
N GLY A 388 -0.10 17.58 19.61
CA GLY A 388 1.34 17.48 19.37
C GLY A 388 1.61 17.13 17.91
N CYS A 389 2.52 17.87 17.27
CA CYS A 389 2.85 17.66 15.85
C CYS A 389 3.42 16.26 15.61
N GLN A 390 2.81 15.52 14.68
CA GLN A 390 3.20 14.18 14.26
C GLN A 390 3.50 14.19 12.76
N THR A 391 4.56 13.50 12.34
CA THR A 391 5.01 13.50 10.93
C THR A 391 4.23 12.53 10.04
N PHE A 392 3.40 11.67 10.62
CA PHE A 392 2.70 10.59 9.93
C PHE A 392 1.17 10.68 10.07
N ALA A 393 0.66 11.64 10.86
CA ALA A 393 -0.77 11.79 11.11
C ALA A 393 -1.40 12.58 9.96
N GLU A 394 -2.22 11.92 9.14
CA GLU A 394 -2.94 12.48 8.00
C GLU A 394 -3.75 13.72 8.43
N ASP A 395 -4.42 13.62 9.59
CA ASP A 395 -5.24 14.65 10.22
C ASP A 395 -4.52 15.94 10.65
N GLN A 396 -3.19 15.98 10.57
CA GLN A 396 -2.36 17.16 10.83
C GLN A 396 -1.69 17.74 9.59
N HIS A 397 -1.80 17.08 8.44
CA HIS A 397 -1.19 17.53 7.19
C HIS A 397 -2.27 18.14 6.28
N TRP A 398 -2.06 19.41 5.95
CA TRP A 398 -3.06 20.21 5.27
C TRP A 398 -2.56 20.61 3.88
N THR A 399 -3.28 20.18 2.85
CA THR A 399 -3.10 20.65 1.48
C THR A 399 -3.71 22.05 1.34
N HIS A 400 -2.89 22.99 0.88
CA HIS A 400 -3.37 24.29 0.45
C HIS A 400 -3.84 24.29 -0.99
N ARG A 401 -5.12 24.57 -1.19
CA ARG A 401 -5.67 24.70 -2.53
C ARG A 401 -5.68 26.16 -3.01
N ALA A 402 -5.65 26.33 -4.33
CA ALA A 402 -5.67 27.64 -4.97
C ALA A 402 -6.96 28.43 -4.69
N ASP A 403 -8.05 27.74 -4.38
CA ASP A 403 -9.34 28.30 -3.97
C ASP A 403 -9.38 28.73 -2.50
N ARG A 404 -8.25 28.62 -1.78
CA ARG A 404 -8.03 28.98 -0.37
C ARG A 404 -8.65 28.01 0.65
N SER A 405 -9.10 26.83 0.24
CA SER A 405 -9.41 25.79 1.21
C SER A 405 -8.14 25.13 1.74
N LEU A 406 -8.19 24.70 2.99
CA LEU A 406 -7.19 23.86 3.65
C LEU A 406 -7.79 22.47 3.79
N VAL A 407 -7.14 21.46 3.24
CA VAL A 407 -7.73 20.12 3.08
C VAL A 407 -6.88 19.05 3.75
N THR A 408 -7.50 18.20 4.56
CA THR A 408 -6.92 17.01 5.20
C THR A 408 -7.97 15.91 5.21
N ILE A 409 -7.57 14.62 5.23
CA ILE A 409 -8.46 13.45 5.29
C ILE A 409 -9.73 13.61 4.43
N ARG A 410 -9.49 14.03 3.18
CA ARG A 410 -10.48 14.28 2.12
C ARG A 410 -11.52 15.40 2.36
N ARG A 411 -11.33 16.26 3.36
CA ARG A 411 -12.28 17.31 3.80
C ARG A 411 -11.60 18.63 4.11
N CYS A 412 -12.39 19.69 4.28
CA CYS A 412 -11.95 21.05 4.44
C CYS A 412 -11.95 21.49 5.92
N LEU A 413 -10.99 22.33 6.29
CA LEU A 413 -11.03 23.11 7.53
C LEU A 413 -12.24 24.06 7.44
N ASP A 414 -13.25 23.85 8.26
CA ASP A 414 -14.56 24.48 8.13
C ASP A 414 -14.97 25.24 9.40
N VAL A 415 -15.78 26.28 9.22
CA VAL A 415 -16.42 26.98 10.33
C VAL A 415 -17.85 26.48 10.43
N ASP A 416 -18.18 25.84 11.57
CA ASP A 416 -19.45 25.15 11.81
C ASP A 416 -20.66 25.98 11.33
N GLY A 417 -21.39 25.39 10.37
CA GLY A 417 -22.60 25.96 9.78
C GLY A 417 -22.39 27.26 9.00
N ASP A 418 -21.19 27.52 8.46
CA ASP A 418 -20.80 28.77 7.82
C ASP A 418 -20.97 29.99 8.75
N GLY A 419 -20.90 29.74 10.07
CA GLY A 419 -21.20 30.71 11.10
C GLY A 419 -20.21 31.87 11.15
N THR A 420 -20.69 33.07 11.44
CA THR A 420 -19.82 34.27 11.50
C THR A 420 -19.61 34.79 12.91
N ALA A 421 -20.23 34.21 13.94
CA ALA A 421 -20.15 34.73 15.31
C ALA A 421 -18.78 34.44 15.94
N ALA A 422 -18.28 35.37 16.78
CA ALA A 422 -17.11 35.08 17.61
C ALA A 422 -17.44 33.91 18.55
N GLY A 423 -16.60 32.89 18.55
CA GLY A 423 -16.84 31.67 19.33
C GLY A 423 -17.36 30.49 18.55
N THR A 424 -17.76 30.66 17.27
CA THR A 424 -18.16 29.53 16.43
C THR A 424 -17.00 28.56 16.29
N GLN A 425 -17.28 27.27 16.46
CA GLN A 425 -16.26 26.23 16.45
C GLN A 425 -15.77 25.97 15.02
N VAL A 426 -14.54 25.50 14.93
CA VAL A 426 -13.96 24.99 13.68
C VAL A 426 -14.09 23.48 13.67
N GLU A 427 -14.41 22.91 12.52
CA GLU A 427 -14.66 21.50 12.30
C GLU A 427 -14.07 21.02 10.97
N LEU A 428 -14.10 19.71 10.79
CA LEU A 428 -13.84 19.10 9.50
C LEU A 428 -15.17 18.89 8.77
N TRP A 429 -15.25 19.29 7.50
CA TRP A 429 -16.45 19.12 6.70
C TRP A 429 -16.13 18.86 5.22
N ASP A 430 -16.96 18.09 4.53
CA ASP A 430 -16.89 17.89 3.09
C ASP A 430 -16.70 19.22 2.34
N CYS A 431 -15.74 19.26 1.42
CA CYS A 431 -15.43 20.48 0.68
C CYS A 431 -16.54 20.83 -0.32
N ASP A 432 -17.40 21.78 0.03
CA ASP A 432 -18.54 22.23 -0.77
C ASP A 432 -18.36 23.66 -1.33
N GLY A 433 -17.24 24.29 -1.00
CA GLY A 433 -16.83 25.57 -1.55
C GLY A 433 -17.42 26.80 -0.86
N VAL A 434 -18.09 26.64 0.30
CA VAL A 434 -18.65 27.74 1.07
C VAL A 434 -17.59 28.68 1.67
N GLY A 435 -18.04 29.81 2.21
CA GLY A 435 -17.18 30.86 2.76
C GLY A 435 -16.40 30.43 4.01
N GLY A 436 -17.02 29.64 4.87
CA GLY A 436 -16.46 29.04 6.09
C GLY A 436 -15.21 28.20 5.84
N GLN A 437 -15.09 27.62 4.64
CA GLN A 437 -13.96 26.77 4.26
C GLN A 437 -12.73 27.55 3.75
N LYS A 438 -12.81 28.88 3.65
CA LYS A 438 -11.75 29.69 3.06
C LYS A 438 -10.86 30.27 4.14
N TRP A 439 -9.53 30.13 3.98
CA TRP A 439 -8.55 30.60 4.96
C TRP A 439 -7.40 31.32 4.27
N VAL A 440 -6.99 32.46 4.84
CA VAL A 440 -5.94 33.32 4.28
C VAL A 440 -4.93 33.65 5.36
N GLN A 441 -3.71 33.17 5.19
CA GLN A 441 -2.62 33.55 6.08
C GLN A 441 -2.28 35.03 5.94
N GLN A 442 -2.23 35.73 7.07
CA GLN A 442 -1.90 37.13 7.16
C GLN A 442 -0.42 37.33 7.49
N ALA A 443 0.10 38.52 7.17
CA ALA A 443 1.50 38.89 7.44
C ALA A 443 1.85 38.91 8.94
N ASP A 444 0.86 39.10 9.80
CA ASP A 444 1.04 39.08 11.26
C ASP A 444 1.04 37.66 11.84
N GLY A 445 0.89 36.63 11.00
CA GLY A 445 0.85 35.22 11.39
C GLY A 445 -0.53 34.71 11.81
N SER A 446 -1.59 35.50 11.66
CA SER A 446 -2.96 35.02 11.84
C SER A 446 -3.48 34.28 10.61
N LEU A 447 -4.41 33.35 10.83
CA LEU A 447 -5.12 32.64 9.77
C LEU A 447 -6.56 33.15 9.73
N LEU A 448 -6.86 34.02 8.75
CA LEU A 448 -8.13 34.73 8.63
C LEU A 448 -9.11 33.90 7.81
N ASN A 449 -10.34 33.73 8.31
CA ASN A 449 -11.48 33.34 7.50
C ASN A 449 -12.15 34.62 6.93
N PRO A 450 -12.09 34.87 5.61
CA PRO A 450 -12.56 36.12 5.01
C PRO A 450 -14.09 36.23 5.00
N TRP A 451 -14.82 35.13 5.14
CA TRP A 451 -16.28 35.10 5.21
C TRP A 451 -16.79 35.72 6.52
N SER A 452 -16.26 35.26 7.65
CA SER A 452 -16.61 35.77 8.97
C SER A 452 -15.88 37.06 9.35
N GLY A 453 -14.75 37.34 8.70
CA GLY A 453 -13.83 38.43 9.07
C GLY A 453 -13.06 38.16 10.37
N ARG A 454 -12.98 36.90 10.79
CA ARG A 454 -12.39 36.45 12.06
C ARG A 454 -11.22 35.50 11.86
N CYS A 455 -10.39 35.38 12.88
CA CYS A 455 -9.16 34.60 12.84
C CYS A 455 -9.36 33.25 13.56
N LEU A 456 -8.66 32.21 13.10
CA LEU A 456 -8.51 30.96 13.84
C LEU A 456 -7.90 31.26 15.21
N ASP A 457 -8.50 30.70 16.26
CA ASP A 457 -8.24 31.06 17.65
C ASP A 457 -8.18 29.80 18.53
N ALA A 458 -7.11 29.70 19.32
CA ALA A 458 -7.05 28.78 20.45
C ALA A 458 -7.70 29.46 21.68
N PRO A 459 -8.82 28.94 22.20
CA PRO A 459 -9.58 29.61 23.25
C PRO A 459 -8.73 29.96 24.46
N ASP A 460 -8.80 31.22 24.88
CA ASP A 460 -8.10 31.77 26.06
C ASP A 460 -6.57 31.55 26.03
N GLY A 461 -6.00 31.34 24.83
CA GLY A 461 -4.58 31.06 24.63
C GLY A 461 -4.14 29.67 25.10
N ALA A 462 -5.08 28.72 25.23
CA ALA A 462 -4.78 27.35 25.60
C ALA A 462 -3.91 26.64 24.55
N THR A 463 -2.98 25.79 25.01
CA THR A 463 -2.02 25.05 24.16
C THR A 463 -2.00 23.55 24.49
N ALA A 464 -2.97 23.07 25.27
CA ALA A 464 -3.03 21.66 25.64
C ALA A 464 -3.58 20.82 24.47
N ASN A 465 -3.09 19.59 24.35
CA ASN A 465 -3.68 18.60 23.45
C ASN A 465 -5.20 18.48 23.71
N GLY A 466 -6.00 18.50 22.64
CA GLY A 466 -7.46 18.46 22.72
C GLY A 466 -8.12 19.84 22.80
N THR A 467 -7.36 20.94 22.73
CA THR A 467 -7.94 22.30 22.73
C THR A 467 -8.73 22.52 21.44
N ARG A 468 -10.07 22.53 21.51
CA ARG A 468 -10.96 22.79 20.37
C ARG A 468 -10.75 24.19 19.82
N LEU A 469 -10.49 24.30 18.52
CA LEU A 469 -10.31 25.57 17.83
C LEU A 469 -11.64 26.21 17.45
N ARG A 470 -11.64 27.55 17.45
CA ARG A 470 -12.80 28.39 17.10
C ARG A 470 -12.36 29.54 16.21
N ILE A 471 -13.32 30.30 15.70
CA ILE A 471 -13.06 31.65 15.17
C ILE A 471 -13.28 32.71 16.23
N TRP A 472 -12.44 33.75 16.24
CA TRP A 472 -12.57 34.89 17.15
C TRP A 472 -12.16 36.19 16.48
N ASP A 473 -12.58 37.32 17.06
CA ASP A 473 -12.15 38.64 16.59
C ASP A 473 -10.61 38.70 16.57
N CYS A 474 -10.05 39.09 15.42
CA CYS A 474 -8.61 39.15 15.22
C CYS A 474 -8.01 40.20 16.17
N ASN A 475 -7.17 39.75 17.10
CA ASN A 475 -6.64 40.57 18.21
C ASN A 475 -5.10 40.58 18.29
N GLY A 476 -4.42 39.87 17.38
CA GLY A 476 -2.97 39.84 17.27
C GLY A 476 -2.25 39.08 18.40
N SER A 477 -2.98 38.46 19.32
CA SER A 477 -2.42 37.69 20.43
C SER A 477 -1.71 36.42 19.95
N ALA A 478 -0.94 35.80 20.86
CA ALA A 478 -0.29 34.52 20.60
C ALA A 478 -1.29 33.37 20.32
N ALA A 479 -2.53 33.49 20.82
CA ALA A 479 -3.61 32.51 20.64
C ALA A 479 -4.06 32.36 19.18
N GLN A 480 -3.72 33.34 18.33
CA GLN A 480 -4.14 33.43 16.93
C GLN A 480 -2.95 33.33 15.98
N LYS A 481 -1.80 32.81 16.43
CA LYS A 481 -0.62 32.63 15.57
C LYS A 481 -0.60 31.20 15.03
N PHE A 482 -0.96 31.09 13.75
CA PHE A 482 -1.01 29.84 13.01
C PHE A 482 -0.16 29.98 11.75
N ARG A 483 0.83 29.10 11.61
CA ARG A 483 1.74 29.09 10.48
C ARG A 483 1.49 27.92 9.58
N LEU A 484 1.09 28.21 8.36
CA LEU A 484 1.02 27.21 7.31
C LEU A 484 2.44 26.79 6.87
N GLY A 485 2.66 25.48 6.76
CA GLY A 485 3.95 24.84 6.47
C GLY A 485 4.40 24.91 5.02
#